data_AF-A0A7C6AN33-F1
#
_entry.id   AF-A0A7C6AN33-F1
#
_cell.length_a   1.000
_cell.length_b   1.000
_cell.length_c   1.000
_cell.angle_alpha   90.00
_cell.angle_beta   90.00
_cell.angle_gamma   90.00
#
_symmetry.space_group_name_H-M   'P 1'
#
loop_
_entity.id
_entity.type
_entity.pdbx_description
1 polymer ?
#
loop_
_entity_poly.entity_id
_entity_poly.type
_entity_poly.pdbx_seq_one_letter_code
_entity_poly.pdbx_strand_id
1 'polypeptide(L)'
;MLKVELQKYFDTRFSHELSNIKWFELNDVPFAEGGFGAVYDVNKTNMGKLRTQLVLKIFKPGTGSNAAQGLKTIQALQQKI
;
A
#
# COMPACT_ATOMS: atom_id res chain seq x y z
N MET A 1 17.01 0.66 -4.02
CA MET A 1 15.59 0.38 -4.24
C MET A 1 15.12 -0.59 -3.17
N LEU A 2 13.88 -0.44 -2.71
CA LEU A 2 13.29 -1.29 -1.68
C LEU A 2 12.29 -2.28 -2.30
N LYS A 3 12.39 -3.57 -1.96
CA LYS A 3 11.42 -4.59 -2.37
C LYS A 3 10.55 -4.99 -1.18
N VAL A 4 9.23 -4.91 -1.35
CA VAL A 4 8.23 -5.34 -0.36
C VAL A 4 7.52 -6.57 -0.87
N GLU A 5 7.54 -7.65 -0.09
CA GLU A 5 6.84 -8.89 -0.42
C GLU A 5 5.53 -9.00 0.37
N LEU A 6 4.46 -9.39 -0.33
CA LEU A 6 3.16 -9.60 0.26
C LEU A 6 3.06 -11.02 0.81
N GLN A 7 2.90 -11.15 2.13
CA GLN A 7 2.65 -12.45 2.76
C GLN A 7 1.16 -12.71 2.98
N LYS A 8 0.41 -11.69 3.41
CA LYS A 8 -1.04 -11.73 3.62
C LYS A 8 -1.61 -10.37 3.28
N TYR A 9 -2.76 -10.34 2.62
CA TYR A 9 -3.46 -9.10 2.28
C TYR A 9 -4.97 -9.34 2.22
N PHE A 10 -5.71 -8.24 2.30
CA PHE A 10 -7.12 -8.19 1.98
C PHE A 10 -7.27 -7.38 0.69
N ASP A 11 -7.98 -7.93 -0.28
CA ASP A 11 -8.26 -7.27 -1.55
C ASP A 11 -9.76 -6.99 -1.65
N THR A 12 -10.09 -5.76 -2.01
CA THR A 12 -11.46 -5.34 -2.30
C THR A 12 -11.97 -5.84 -3.65
N ARG A 13 -11.08 -6.40 -4.49
CA ARG A 13 -11.33 -6.82 -5.87
C ARG A 13 -11.77 -5.69 -6.79
N PHE A 14 -11.51 -4.44 -6.40
CA PHE A 14 -11.84 -3.28 -7.21
C PHE A 14 -11.06 -3.28 -8.54
N SER A 15 -9.86 -3.84 -8.57
CA SER A 15 -9.08 -4.04 -9.79
C SER A 15 -8.48 -5.44 -9.83
N HIS A 16 -8.87 -6.22 -10.84
CA HIS A 16 -8.31 -7.55 -11.09
C HIS A 16 -6.80 -7.56 -11.34
N GLU A 17 -6.22 -6.43 -11.78
CA GLU A 17 -4.78 -6.29 -11.99
C GLU A 17 -4.02 -6.39 -10.66
N LEU A 18 -4.64 -5.94 -9.55
CA LEU A 18 -4.01 -5.91 -8.24
C LEU A 18 -4.07 -7.25 -7.51
N SER A 19 -5.04 -8.11 -7.83
CA SER A 19 -5.25 -9.40 -7.16
C SER A 19 -4.12 -10.41 -7.37
N ASN A 20 -3.26 -10.19 -8.37
CA ASN A 20 -2.13 -11.07 -8.70
C ASN A 20 -0.77 -10.51 -8.27
N ILE A 21 -0.76 -9.40 -7.52
CA ILE A 21 0.49 -8.81 -7.05
C ILE A 21 1.05 -9.63 -5.89
N LYS A 22 2.34 -9.94 -5.96
CA LYS A 22 3.11 -10.68 -4.95
C LYS A 22 4.18 -9.82 -4.29
N TRP A 23 4.69 -8.83 -5.01
CA TRP A 23 5.67 -7.89 -4.49
C TRP A 23 5.61 -6.55 -5.20
N PHE A 24 6.11 -5.53 -4.51
CA PHE A 24 6.28 -4.17 -5.00
C PHE A 24 7.75 -3.75 -4.93
N GLU A 25 8.19 -3.00 -5.93
CA GLU A 25 9.45 -2.28 -5.91
C GLU A 25 9.16 -0.80 -5.72
N LEU A 26 9.77 -0.22 -4.69
CA LEU A 26 9.58 1.15 -4.26
C LEU A 26 10.90 1.93 -4.40
N ASN A 27 10.77 3.25 -4.46
CA ASN A 27 11.91 4.15 -4.28
C ASN A 27 12.48 4.02 -2.86
N ASP A 28 13.78 4.30 -2.71
CA ASP A 28 14.46 4.26 -1.41
C ASP A 28 14.00 5.38 -0.47
N VAL A 29 13.45 6.45 -1.03
CA VAL A 29 12.98 7.63 -0.31
C VAL A 29 11.45 7.74 -0.49
N PRO A 30 10.68 7.92 0.59
CA PRO A 30 9.25 8.15 0.49
C PRO A 30 8.95 9.50 -0.18
N PHE A 31 7.86 9.56 -0.95
CA PHE A 31 7.37 10.81 -1.53
C PHE A 31 6.83 11.75 -0.43
N ALA A 32 6.24 11.17 0.62
CA ALA A 32 5.72 11.92 1.77
C ALA A 32 5.82 11.08 3.06
N GLU A 33 6.11 11.73 4.18
CA GLU A 33 6.20 11.10 5.48
C GLU A 33 5.52 11.96 6.56
N GLY A 34 4.87 11.31 7.52
CA GLY A 34 4.26 11.99 8.67
C GLY A 34 4.17 11.10 9.90
N GLY A 35 3.45 11.58 10.92
CA GLY A 35 3.29 10.88 12.20
C GLY A 35 2.63 9.50 12.12
N PHE A 36 1.95 9.21 10.99
CA PHE A 36 1.21 7.96 10.79
C PHE A 36 1.93 6.95 9.88
N GLY A 37 3.03 7.33 9.23
CA GLY A 37 3.67 6.49 8.23
C GLY A 37 4.30 7.27 7.10
N ALA A 38 4.77 6.53 6.11
CA ALA A 38 5.39 7.04 4.91
C ALA A 38 4.68 6.49 3.66
N VAL A 39 4.60 7.31 2.62
CA VAL A 39 3.99 6.95 1.33
C VAL A 39 5.08 6.91 0.28
N TYR A 40 5.10 5.82 -0.46
CA TYR A 40 6.10 5.54 -1.49
C TYR A 40 5.42 5.38 -2.84
N ASP A 41 6.09 5.85 -3.89
CA ASP A 41 5.70 5.48 -5.24
C ASP A 41 6.06 4.03 -5.52
N VAL A 42 5.15 3.32 -6.18
CA VAL A 42 5.41 1.99 -6.71
C VAL A 42 6.00 2.13 -8.10
N ASN A 43 7.25 1.70 -8.28
CA ASN A 43 7.94 1.73 -9.57
C ASN A 43 7.54 0.53 -10.44
N LYS A 44 7.45 -0.64 -9.81
CA LYS A 44 7.26 -1.93 -10.50
C LYS A 44 6.62 -2.95 -9.58
N THR A 45 5.97 -3.94 -10.17
CA THR A 45 5.47 -5.14 -9.49
C THR A 45 5.97 -6.40 -10.19
N ASN A 46 5.62 -7.58 -9.67
CA ASN A 46 5.84 -8.85 -10.36
C ASN A 46 5.17 -8.93 -11.74
N MET A 47 4.17 -8.09 -12.01
CA MET A 47 3.48 -8.03 -13.30
C MET A 47 4.16 -7.08 -14.30
N GLY A 48 5.24 -6.40 -13.89
CA GLY A 48 5.93 -5.39 -14.68
C GLY A 48 5.58 -3.95 -14.25
N LYS A 49 5.69 -3.01 -15.19
CA LYS A 49 5.25 -1.63 -14.98
C LYS A 49 3.73 -1.58 -15.02
N LEU A 50 3.15 -0.90 -14.03
CA LEU A 50 1.71 -0.73 -13.93
C LEU A 50 1.24 0.35 -14.90
N ARG A 51 0.05 0.17 -15.49
CA ARG A 51 -0.55 1.19 -16.36
C ARG A 51 -1.03 2.40 -15.57
N THR A 52 -1.46 2.16 -14.34
CA THR A 52 -1.91 3.18 -13.39
C THR A 52 -0.84 3.38 -12.34
N GLN A 53 -0.50 4.64 -12.04
CA GLN A 53 0.42 4.95 -10.94
C GLN A 53 -0.20 4.49 -9.62
N LEU A 54 0.56 3.67 -8.88
CA LEU A 54 0.18 3.23 -7.53
C LEU A 54 1.10 3.85 -6.49
N VAL A 55 0.56 4.00 -5.29
CA VAL A 55 1.31 4.41 -4.11
C VAL A 55 1.12 3.37 -3.01
N LEU A 56 2.18 3.14 -2.23
CA LEU A 56 2.16 2.24 -1.09
C LEU A 56 2.37 3.05 0.20
N LYS A 57 1.39 3.01 1.11
CA LYS A 57 1.51 3.62 2.44
C LYS A 57 1.95 2.58 3.46
N ILE A 58 3.12 2.80 4.06
CA ILE A 58 3.69 1.96 5.13
C ILE A 58 3.47 2.68 6.47
N PHE A 59 2.76 2.04 7.38
CA PHE A 59 2.53 2.56 8.74
C PHE A 59 3.73 2.25 9.64
N LYS A 60 4.13 3.20 10.49
CA LYS A 60 5.25 3.02 11.43
C LYS A 60 4.86 2.05 12.58
N PRO A 61 5.74 1.12 12.99
CA PRO A 61 5.49 0.27 14.16
C PRO A 61 5.45 1.10 15.45
N GLY A 62 4.62 0.70 16.42
CA GLY A 62 4.55 1.32 17.75
C GLY A 62 3.46 2.39 17.95
N THR A 63 2.83 2.90 16.89
CA THR A 63 1.63 3.75 17.02
C THR A 63 0.38 2.87 17.10
N GLY A 64 0.23 2.11 18.19
CA GLY A 64 -0.73 1.02 18.36
C GLY A 64 -2.22 1.37 18.18
N SER A 65 -2.59 2.65 18.07
CA SER A 65 -3.96 3.08 17.78
C SER A 65 -4.18 3.44 16.31
N ASN A 66 -3.18 4.04 15.65
CA ASN A 66 -3.43 4.79 14.41
C ASN A 66 -3.43 3.94 13.13
N ALA A 67 -2.66 2.85 13.07
CA ALA A 67 -2.65 1.96 11.89
C ALA A 67 -3.95 1.16 11.78
N ALA A 68 -4.44 0.63 12.90
CA ALA A 68 -5.74 -0.05 12.98
C ALA A 68 -6.89 0.92 12.69
N GLN A 69 -6.82 2.14 13.21
CA GLN A 69 -7.83 3.17 12.96
C GLN A 69 -7.78 3.69 11.52
N GLY A 70 -6.59 3.80 10.92
CA GLY A 70 -6.38 4.11 9.51
C GLY A 70 -6.94 3.02 8.60
N LEU A 71 -6.66 1.75 8.89
CA LEU A 71 -7.24 0.61 8.18
C LEU A 71 -8.77 0.60 8.30
N LYS A 72 -9.31 0.78 9.51
CA LYS A 72 -10.75 0.86 9.76
C LYS A 72 -11.41 2.02 9.00
N THR A 73 -10.73 3.17 8.92
CA THR A 73 -11.20 4.33 8.16
C THR A 73 -11.24 4.03 6.67
N ILE A 74 -10.18 3.44 6.11
CA ILE A 74 -10.14 3.04 4.69
C ILE A 74 -11.25 2.03 4.40
N GLN A 75 -11.43 1.01 5.25
CA GLN A 75 -12.50 0.02 5.10
C GLN A 75 -13.90 0.66 5.16
N ALA A 76 -14.11 1.59 6.10
CA ALA A 76 -15.37 2.32 6.23
C ALA A 76 -15.66 3.23 5.01
N LEU A 77 -14.62 3.81 4.41
CA LEU A 77 -14.75 4.58 3.17
C LEU A 77 -15.07 3.67 1.98
N GLN A 78 -14.44 2.49 1.89
CA GLN A 78 -14.68 1.50 0.84
C GLN A 78 -16.11 0.94 0.87
N GLN A 79 -16.73 0.81 2.05
CA GLN A 79 -18.13 0.37 2.17
C GLN A 79 -19.15 1.40 1.66
N LYS A 80 -18.74 2.65 1.42
CA LYS A 80 -19.62 3.72 0.92
C LYS A 80 -19.59 3.86 -0.60
N ILE A 81 -18.79 3.05 -1.29
CA ILE A 81 -18.65 2.99 -2.76
C ILE A 81 -19.38 1.73 -3.23
#